data_AF-A0A8T2FRA9-F1
#
_entry.id   AF-A0A8T2FRA9-F1
#
_cell.length_a   1.000
_cell.length_b   1.000
_cell.length_c   1.000
_cell.angle_alpha   90.00
_cell.angle_beta   90.00
_cell.angle_gamma   90.00
#
_symmetry.space_group_name_H-M   'P 1'
#
loop_
_entity.id
_entity.type
_entity.pdbx_description
1 polymer ?
#
loop_
_entity_poly.entity_id
_entity_poly.type
_entity_poly.pdbx_seq_one_letter_code
_entity_poly.pdbx_strand_id
1 'polypeptide(L)'
;MQRARCHAAAGVIDGRIYVIGGREPQDADWVEVFDVTTESWETVPTQCPNEASENGLLVQYVVIQGKIFILDLDCCFAYEPVQGLWESWDDGSELMRFWHSSSSCVVGDLLYALDLTCALEHPIVVYYPNELVWRPVMGVDTAHLPILCEYRSTLANFDGKLVILGGGDCSESSSEIWCVEIALETRQGDQIWGVVKSVSIVSRDLPMRHVIELCRTVMV
;
A
#
# COMPACT_ATOMS: atom_id res chain seq x y z
N MET A 1 -3.58 -20.08 -10.31
CA MET A 1 -4.43 -20.29 -9.13
C MET A 1 -5.36 -21.45 -9.43
N GLN A 2 -5.72 -22.24 -8.43
CA GLN A 2 -6.67 -23.34 -8.55
C GLN A 2 -8.13 -22.84 -8.57
N ARG A 3 -8.39 -21.65 -8.03
CA ARG A 3 -9.70 -20.99 -8.02
C ARG A 3 -9.64 -19.58 -8.62
N ALA A 4 -10.76 -19.13 -9.16
CA ALA A 4 -10.94 -17.75 -9.58
C ALA A 4 -11.19 -16.86 -8.34
N ARG A 5 -10.55 -15.68 -8.32
CA ARG A 5 -10.61 -14.70 -7.23
C ARG A 5 -10.65 -13.28 -7.80
N CYS A 6 -11.26 -12.35 -7.09
CA CYS A 6 -11.20 -10.91 -7.36
C CYS A 6 -10.90 -10.17 -6.05
N HIS A 7 -10.19 -9.04 -6.10
CA HIS A 7 -9.79 -8.31 -4.88
C HIS A 7 -8.97 -9.16 -3.88
N ALA A 8 -8.17 -10.11 -4.37
CA ALA A 8 -7.27 -10.90 -3.54
C ALA A 8 -6.00 -10.10 -3.21
N ALA A 9 -5.44 -10.35 -2.03
CA ALA A 9 -4.11 -9.89 -1.68
C ALA A 9 -3.06 -10.83 -2.27
N ALA A 10 -1.90 -10.28 -2.64
CA ALA A 10 -0.80 -11.08 -3.16
C ALA A 10 0.55 -10.62 -2.60
N GLY A 11 1.44 -11.56 -2.31
CA GLY A 11 2.76 -11.24 -1.80
C GLY A 11 3.81 -12.26 -2.23
N VAL A 12 5.02 -11.79 -2.49
CA VAL A 12 6.14 -12.66 -2.85
C VAL A 12 7.12 -12.73 -1.70
N ILE A 13 7.25 -13.92 -1.15
CA ILE A 13 7.97 -14.20 0.09
C ILE A 13 8.72 -15.51 -0.16
N ASP A 14 10.04 -15.50 0.05
CA ASP A 14 10.93 -16.66 -0.16
C ASP A 14 10.75 -17.39 -1.51
N GLY A 15 10.60 -16.63 -2.60
CA GLY A 15 10.45 -17.18 -3.95
C GLY A 15 9.08 -17.81 -4.25
N ARG A 16 8.10 -17.59 -3.37
CA ARG A 16 6.74 -18.09 -3.51
C ARG A 16 5.74 -16.95 -3.60
N ILE A 17 4.72 -17.11 -4.43
CA ILE A 17 3.64 -16.13 -4.59
C ILE A 17 2.44 -16.61 -3.76
N TYR A 18 2.18 -15.93 -2.66
CA TYR A 18 1.00 -16.16 -1.84
C TYR A 18 -0.15 -15.31 -2.36
N VAL A 19 -1.34 -15.89 -2.45
CA VAL A 19 -2.60 -15.22 -2.81
C VAL A 19 -3.61 -15.50 -1.71
N ILE A 20 -4.20 -14.44 -1.17
CA ILE A 20 -5.06 -14.50 0.02
C ILE A 20 -6.42 -13.85 -0.29
N GLY A 21 -7.50 -14.54 0.06
CA GLY A 21 -8.86 -14.03 0.01
C GLY A 21 -9.39 -13.80 -1.40
N GLY A 22 -10.23 -12.79 -1.57
CA GLY A 22 -10.84 -12.44 -2.85
C GLY A 22 -11.85 -13.44 -3.39
N ARG A 23 -12.50 -14.18 -2.49
CA ARG A 23 -13.51 -15.20 -2.79
C ARG A 23 -14.50 -15.24 -1.64
N GLU A 24 -15.70 -15.73 -1.90
CA GLU A 24 -16.65 -16.13 -0.85
C GLU A 24 -17.10 -17.59 -1.09
N PRO A 25 -17.42 -18.35 -0.03
CA PRO A 25 -17.17 -18.02 1.39
C PRO A 25 -15.69 -18.20 1.78
N GLN A 26 -15.34 -17.82 3.01
CA GLN A 26 -14.03 -18.10 3.60
C GLN A 26 -13.86 -19.61 3.85
N ASP A 27 -13.24 -20.28 2.88
CA ASP A 27 -13.03 -21.74 2.86
C ASP A 27 -11.56 -22.12 3.16
N ALA A 28 -11.30 -23.43 3.26
CA ALA A 28 -9.95 -23.97 3.50
C ALA A 28 -8.91 -23.60 2.42
N ASP A 29 -9.36 -23.11 1.26
CA ASP A 29 -8.50 -22.61 0.20
C ASP A 29 -8.30 -21.10 0.22
N TRP A 30 -8.62 -20.40 1.31
CA TRP A 30 -8.46 -18.94 1.42
C TRP A 30 -7.06 -18.44 1.06
N VAL A 31 -6.03 -19.23 1.36
CA VAL A 31 -4.65 -18.97 1.01
C VAL A 31 -4.17 -20.03 0.02
N GLU A 32 -3.73 -19.56 -1.15
CA GLU A 32 -3.06 -20.35 -2.16
C GLU A 32 -1.62 -19.86 -2.32
N VAL A 33 -0.67 -20.78 -2.45
CA VAL A 33 0.72 -20.46 -2.71
C VAL A 33 1.14 -21.06 -4.04
N PHE A 34 1.82 -20.26 -4.86
CA PHE A 34 2.49 -20.71 -6.06
C PHE A 34 3.98 -20.83 -5.78
N ASP A 35 4.50 -22.05 -5.90
CA ASP A 35 5.93 -22.28 -5.88
C ASP A 35 6.49 -22.08 -7.28
N VAL A 36 7.32 -21.05 -7.45
CA VAL A 36 7.89 -20.67 -8.75
C VAL A 36 8.89 -21.71 -9.25
N THR A 37 9.49 -22.51 -8.36
CA THR A 37 10.47 -23.55 -8.73
C THR A 37 9.78 -24.77 -9.31
N THR A 38 8.66 -25.19 -8.71
CA THR A 38 7.91 -26.38 -9.16
C THR A 38 6.76 -26.03 -10.11
N GLU A 39 6.52 -24.74 -10.34
CA GLU A 39 5.44 -24.20 -11.17
C GLU A 39 4.05 -24.74 -10.76
N SER A 40 3.85 -24.96 -9.46
CA SER A 40 2.63 -25.58 -8.92
C SER A 40 1.95 -24.72 -7.88
N TRP A 41 0.62 -24.83 -7.85
CA TRP A 41 -0.22 -24.20 -6.82
C TRP A 41 -0.54 -25.20 -5.71
N GLU A 42 -0.44 -24.74 -4.47
CA GLU A 42 -0.78 -25.48 -3.27
C GLU A 42 -1.74 -24.67 -2.40
N THR A 43 -2.68 -25.34 -1.74
CA THR A 43 -3.51 -24.71 -0.71
C THR A 43 -2.77 -24.73 0.61
N VAL A 44 -2.74 -23.61 1.33
CA VAL A 44 -2.18 -23.54 2.67
C VAL A 44 -3.31 -23.64 3.69
N PRO A 45 -3.42 -24.77 4.44
CA PRO A 45 -4.43 -24.89 5.47
C PRO A 45 -4.13 -23.88 6.58
N THR A 46 -5.02 -22.92 6.78
CA THR A 46 -4.85 -21.92 7.84
C THR A 46 -6.18 -21.54 8.48
N GLN A 47 -6.15 -21.26 9.77
CA GLN A 47 -7.29 -20.74 10.51
C GLN A 47 -7.37 -19.24 10.24
N CYS A 48 -8.08 -18.89 9.17
CA CYS A 48 -8.28 -17.52 8.77
C CYS A 48 -9.01 -16.74 9.88
N PRO A 49 -8.70 -15.44 10.09
CA PRO A 49 -9.39 -14.64 11.10
C PRO A 49 -10.89 -14.64 10.88
N ASN A 50 -11.69 -14.83 11.93
CA ASN A 50 -13.15 -14.77 11.81
C ASN A 50 -13.66 -13.37 11.47
N GLU A 51 -12.84 -12.35 11.75
CA GLU A 51 -13.10 -10.93 11.50
C GLU A 51 -12.85 -10.53 10.04
N ALA A 52 -12.11 -11.34 9.29
CA ALA A 52 -11.87 -11.10 7.87
C ALA A 52 -13.18 -11.21 7.10
N SER A 53 -13.43 -10.26 6.21
CA SER A 53 -14.72 -9.98 5.58
C SER A 53 -15.46 -11.21 5.06
N GLU A 54 -16.71 -11.35 5.53
CA GLU A 54 -17.72 -12.25 4.96
C GLU A 54 -18.04 -11.91 3.49
N ASN A 55 -17.73 -10.69 3.03
CA ASN A 55 -18.02 -10.16 1.69
C ASN A 55 -16.83 -10.28 0.72
N GLY A 56 -15.71 -10.91 1.10
CA GLY A 56 -14.58 -11.23 0.20
C GLY A 56 -13.83 -10.04 -0.44
N LEU A 57 -14.17 -8.79 -0.12
CA LEU A 57 -13.62 -7.58 -0.73
C LEU A 57 -12.44 -7.02 0.09
N LEU A 58 -11.21 -7.40 -0.25
CA LEU A 58 -10.03 -6.78 0.35
C LEU A 58 -9.79 -5.41 -0.29
N VAL A 59 -9.58 -4.40 0.56
CA VAL A 59 -9.46 -2.99 0.14
C VAL A 59 -8.05 -2.70 -0.39
N GLN A 60 -7.03 -3.16 0.32
CA GLN A 60 -5.64 -2.98 -0.05
C GLN A 60 -4.74 -4.03 0.62
N TYR A 61 -3.54 -4.24 0.09
CA TYR A 61 -2.53 -5.07 0.73
C TYR A 61 -1.11 -4.55 0.50
N VAL A 62 -0.20 -4.90 1.41
CA VAL A 62 1.23 -4.61 1.31
C VAL A 62 2.05 -5.76 1.89
N VAL A 63 3.28 -5.91 1.39
CA VAL A 63 4.25 -6.86 1.95
C VAL A 63 5.29 -6.08 2.72
N ILE A 64 5.46 -6.40 4.00
CA ILE A 64 6.40 -5.73 4.91
C ILE A 64 7.06 -6.81 5.76
N GLN A 65 8.40 -6.87 5.79
CA GLN A 65 9.16 -7.77 6.66
C GLN A 65 8.72 -9.25 6.54
N GLY A 66 8.43 -9.71 5.32
CA GLY A 66 7.98 -11.08 5.07
C GLY A 66 6.55 -11.39 5.52
N LYS A 67 5.74 -10.38 5.88
CA LYS A 67 4.31 -10.51 6.18
C LYS A 67 3.46 -9.84 5.11
N ILE A 68 2.30 -10.42 4.85
CA ILE A 68 1.29 -9.84 3.95
C ILE A 68 0.26 -9.15 4.83
N PHE A 69 0.35 -7.83 4.93
CA PHE A 69 -0.66 -7.00 5.57
C PHE A 69 -1.81 -6.77 4.61
N ILE A 70 -3.03 -6.90 5.10
CA ILE A 70 -4.27 -6.80 4.35
C ILE A 70 -5.20 -5.84 5.08
N LEU A 71 -5.66 -4.83 4.35
CA LEU A 71 -6.65 -3.88 4.80
C LEU A 71 -8.03 -4.35 4.33
N ASP A 72 -8.92 -4.55 5.29
CA ASP A 72 -10.34 -4.79 5.08
C ASP A 72 -11.13 -3.49 5.34
N LEU A 73 -12.46 -3.55 5.28
CA LEU A 73 -13.34 -2.40 5.52
C LEU A 73 -13.24 -1.88 6.95
N ASP A 74 -13.35 -2.76 7.95
CA ASP A 74 -13.46 -2.41 9.36
C ASP A 74 -12.31 -2.99 10.22
N CYS A 75 -11.35 -3.66 9.59
CA CYS A 75 -10.19 -4.22 10.27
C CYS A 75 -8.99 -4.30 9.32
N CYS A 76 -7.84 -4.64 9.88
CA CYS A 76 -6.72 -5.12 9.07
C CYS A 76 -6.07 -6.31 9.74
N PHE A 77 -5.38 -7.13 8.95
CA PHE A 77 -4.73 -8.33 9.43
C PHE A 77 -3.45 -8.61 8.65
N ALA A 78 -2.56 -9.39 9.22
CA ALA A 78 -1.29 -9.77 8.61
C ALA A 78 -1.15 -11.29 8.62
N TYR A 79 -0.75 -11.84 7.48
CA TYR A 79 -0.36 -13.23 7.35
C TYR A 79 1.15 -13.36 7.34
N GLU A 80 1.69 -14.16 8.24
CA GLU A 80 3.10 -14.54 8.28
C GLU A 80 3.23 -15.97 7.73
N PRO A 81 3.78 -16.16 6.51
CA PRO A 81 3.73 -17.46 5.86
C PRO A 81 4.71 -18.51 6.38
N VAL A 82 5.79 -18.13 7.08
CA VAL A 82 6.80 -19.09 7.55
C VAL A 82 6.22 -19.96 8.68
N GLN A 83 5.46 -19.35 9.58
CA GLN A 83 4.80 -19.98 10.71
C GLN A 83 3.32 -20.23 10.43
N GLY A 84 2.76 -19.60 9.40
CA GLY A 84 1.35 -19.70 9.04
C GLY A 84 0.42 -19.00 10.04
N LEU A 85 0.91 -17.93 10.66
CA LEU A 85 0.21 -17.19 11.70
C LEU A 85 -0.54 -15.98 11.15
N TRP A 86 -1.62 -15.63 11.85
CA TRP A 86 -2.37 -14.41 11.61
C TRP A 86 -2.27 -13.47 12.80
N GLU A 87 -2.20 -12.19 12.50
CA GLU A 87 -2.37 -11.09 13.44
C GLU A 87 -3.54 -10.22 12.95
N SER A 88 -4.40 -9.73 13.85
CA SER A 88 -5.51 -8.84 13.51
C SER A 88 -5.49 -7.57 14.35
N TRP A 89 -6.02 -6.50 13.76
CA TRP A 89 -6.17 -5.18 14.34
C TRP A 89 -7.56 -4.64 13.99
N ASP A 90 -8.18 -3.95 14.95
CA ASP A 90 -9.46 -3.29 14.79
C ASP A 90 -9.35 -1.91 14.12
N ASP A 91 -10.50 -1.32 13.83
CA ASP A 91 -10.68 0.00 13.21
C ASP A 91 -9.96 1.15 13.96
N GLY A 92 -9.78 1.00 15.28
CA GLY A 92 -9.10 1.96 16.15
C GLY A 92 -7.58 1.83 16.16
N SER A 93 -7.01 0.85 15.46
CA SER A 93 -5.57 0.61 15.47
C SER A 93 -4.76 1.74 14.82
N GLU A 94 -3.58 2.03 15.38
CA GLU A 94 -2.69 3.02 14.79
C GLU A 94 -2.26 2.64 13.36
N LEU A 95 -2.17 1.35 13.02
CA LEU A 95 -1.86 0.89 11.65
C LEU A 95 -2.86 1.44 10.62
N MET A 96 -4.16 1.37 10.90
CA MET A 96 -5.22 1.79 9.96
C MET A 96 -5.34 3.30 9.82
N ARG A 97 -4.80 4.08 10.77
CA ARG A 97 -4.97 5.54 10.84
C ARG A 97 -4.66 6.30 9.56
N PHE A 98 -3.60 5.92 8.84
CA PHE A 98 -3.19 6.56 7.58
C PHE A 98 -3.09 5.57 6.42
N TRP A 99 -3.39 4.28 6.65
CA TRP A 99 -3.25 3.28 5.61
C TRP A 99 -4.47 3.28 4.70
N HIS A 100 -4.35 3.98 3.57
CA HIS A 100 -5.41 4.09 2.58
C HIS A 100 -5.03 3.41 1.26
N SER A 101 -6.03 2.96 0.51
CA SER A 101 -5.87 2.15 -0.71
C SER A 101 -5.09 2.84 -1.83
N SER A 102 -5.30 4.14 -2.06
CA SER A 102 -4.67 4.86 -3.17
C SER A 102 -3.40 5.61 -2.79
N SER A 103 -3.19 5.93 -1.51
CA SER A 103 -2.17 6.88 -1.07
C SER A 103 -1.04 6.28 -0.23
N SER A 104 -0.81 4.97 -0.31
CA SER A 104 0.22 4.28 0.49
C SER A 104 1.13 3.37 -0.34
N CYS A 105 2.40 3.25 0.03
CA CYS A 105 3.35 2.31 -0.59
C CYS A 105 4.42 1.85 0.41
N VAL A 106 5.13 0.76 0.08
CA VAL A 106 6.24 0.25 0.90
C VAL A 106 7.57 0.59 0.27
N VAL A 107 8.49 1.13 1.07
CA VAL A 107 9.91 1.33 0.72
C VAL A 107 10.78 0.77 1.84
N GLY A 108 11.71 -0.14 1.52
CA GLY A 108 12.67 -0.67 2.51
C GLY A 108 12.02 -1.20 3.79
N ASP A 109 10.95 -1.99 3.67
CA ASP A 109 10.18 -2.56 4.79
C ASP A 109 9.46 -1.56 5.70
N LEU A 110 9.25 -0.33 5.23
CA LEU A 110 8.42 0.66 5.91
C LEU A 110 7.24 1.06 5.02
N LEU A 111 6.08 1.24 5.63
CA LEU A 111 4.86 1.69 4.96
C LEU A 111 4.78 3.21 5.01
N TYR A 112 4.73 3.84 3.86
CA TYR A 112 4.55 5.27 3.70
C TYR A 112 3.13 5.56 3.25
N ALA A 113 2.57 6.68 3.71
CA ALA A 113 1.26 7.15 3.29
C ALA A 113 1.25 8.68 3.14
N LEU A 114 0.34 9.18 2.29
CA LEU A 114 0.00 10.61 2.27
C LEU A 114 -0.95 10.92 3.42
N ASP A 115 -0.59 11.92 4.21
CA ASP A 115 -1.48 12.55 5.18
C ASP A 115 -1.92 13.91 4.64
N LEU A 116 -3.04 13.91 3.91
CA LEU A 116 -3.58 15.14 3.32
C LEU A 116 -4.13 16.11 4.36
N THR A 117 -4.39 15.64 5.58
CA THR A 117 -4.80 16.48 6.71
C THR A 117 -3.62 17.13 7.41
N CYS A 118 -2.40 16.62 7.18
CA CYS A 118 -1.19 17.00 7.91
C CYS A 118 -1.39 16.91 9.43
N ALA A 119 -2.05 15.86 9.90
CA ALA A 119 -2.28 15.58 11.33
C ALA A 119 -0.96 15.47 12.10
N LEU A 120 0.14 15.07 11.45
CA LEU A 120 1.50 15.07 11.99
C LEU A 120 2.37 16.21 11.44
N GLU A 121 1.76 17.34 11.06
CA GLU A 121 2.39 18.57 10.51
C GLU A 121 3.05 18.41 9.13
N HIS A 122 3.17 17.19 8.63
CA HIS A 122 3.81 16.87 7.35
C HIS A 122 2.86 16.08 6.43
N PRO A 123 2.95 16.26 5.10
CA PRO A 123 2.05 15.63 4.13
C PRO A 123 2.34 14.15 3.88
N ILE A 124 3.45 13.63 4.42
CA ILE A 124 3.89 12.25 4.24
C ILE A 124 4.25 11.70 5.62
N VAL A 125 3.72 10.52 5.90
CA VAL A 125 3.96 9.78 7.14
C VAL A 125 4.53 8.40 6.82
N VAL A 126 5.28 7.85 7.78
CA VAL A 126 5.88 6.52 7.69
C VAL A 126 5.56 5.71 8.94
N TYR A 127 5.13 4.47 8.74
CA TYR A 127 4.77 3.52 9.78
C TYR A 127 5.94 2.59 10.08
N TYR A 128 6.27 2.47 11.37
CA TYR A 128 7.28 1.56 11.89
C TYR A 128 6.57 0.30 12.42
N PRO A 129 6.56 -0.82 11.67
CA PRO A 129 5.79 -2.01 12.04
C PRO A 129 6.24 -2.65 13.35
N ASN A 130 7.51 -2.51 13.73
CA ASN A 130 8.04 -3.04 14.99
C ASN A 130 7.68 -2.19 16.21
N GLU A 131 7.31 -0.92 15.99
CA GLU A 131 6.99 0.05 17.04
C GLU A 131 5.51 0.41 17.05
N LEU A 132 4.76 -0.05 16.03
CA LEU A 132 3.34 0.22 15.81
C LEU A 132 2.99 1.71 15.81
N VAL A 133 3.87 2.54 15.24
CA VAL A 133 3.75 4.01 15.29
C VAL A 133 3.97 4.65 13.93
N TRP A 134 3.18 5.67 13.63
CA TRP A 134 3.41 6.59 12.52
C TRP A 134 4.28 7.76 12.94
N ARG A 135 5.23 8.14 12.08
CA ARG A 135 6.05 9.34 12.25
C ARG A 135 6.03 10.17 10.97
N PRO A 136 6.19 11.50 11.06
CA PRO A 136 6.29 12.33 9.87
C PRO A 136 7.59 12.05 9.10
N VAL A 137 7.51 12.15 7.78
CA VAL A 137 8.68 12.28 6.91
C VAL A 137 9.05 13.75 6.81
N MET A 138 10.22 14.10 7.35
CA MET A 138 10.66 15.49 7.43
C MET A 138 11.13 16.03 6.07
N GLY A 139 11.22 17.36 5.94
CA GLY A 139 11.84 17.99 4.76
C GLY A 139 10.93 18.12 3.53
N VAL A 140 9.71 17.60 3.60
CA VAL A 140 8.66 17.83 2.60
C VAL A 140 7.55 18.65 3.24
N ASP A 141 7.16 19.74 2.58
CA ASP A 141 6.02 20.56 2.96
C ASP A 141 4.95 20.56 1.85
N THR A 142 3.77 21.08 2.17
CA THR A 142 2.66 21.21 1.21
C THR A 142 2.87 22.35 0.21
N ALA A 143 3.75 23.33 0.49
CA ALA A 143 4.00 24.48 -0.37
C ALA A 143 4.80 24.10 -1.64
N HIS A 144 5.61 23.06 -1.57
CA HIS A 144 6.40 22.53 -2.69
C HIS A 144 5.70 21.37 -3.43
N LEU A 145 4.50 20.97 -2.98
CA LEU A 145 3.71 19.92 -3.61
C LEU A 145 2.57 20.53 -4.43
N PRO A 146 2.16 19.86 -5.54
CA PRO A 146 0.90 20.20 -6.20
C PRO A 146 -0.27 19.98 -5.25
N ILE A 147 -1.43 20.57 -5.57
CA ILE A 147 -2.65 20.30 -4.80
C ILE A 147 -2.98 18.81 -4.93
N LEU A 148 -2.79 18.08 -3.84
CA LEU A 148 -3.11 16.67 -3.76
C LEU A 148 -4.59 16.52 -3.37
N CYS A 149 -5.25 15.57 -4.00
CA CYS A 149 -6.65 15.24 -3.77
C CYS A 149 -6.79 13.74 -3.46
N GLU A 150 -7.59 13.44 -2.46
CA GLU A 150 -7.99 12.07 -2.12
C GLU A 150 -8.64 11.40 -3.34
N TYR A 151 -8.39 10.11 -3.56
CA TYR A 151 -8.84 9.32 -4.73
C TYR A 151 -8.25 9.73 -6.09
N ARG A 152 -7.49 10.82 -6.18
CA ARG A 152 -6.82 11.28 -7.42
C ARG A 152 -5.31 11.34 -7.32
N SER A 153 -4.77 11.18 -6.10
CA SER A 153 -3.34 11.18 -5.84
C SER A 153 -2.93 9.80 -5.36
N THR A 154 -1.85 9.28 -5.93
CA THR A 154 -1.27 8.01 -5.54
C THR A 154 0.17 8.16 -5.14
N LEU A 155 0.58 7.35 -4.16
CA LEU A 155 1.95 7.26 -3.68
C LEU A 155 2.51 5.91 -4.12
N ALA A 156 3.66 5.92 -4.77
CA ALA A 156 4.34 4.74 -5.27
C ALA A 156 5.80 4.69 -4.83
N ASN A 157 6.33 3.48 -4.75
CA ASN A 157 7.77 3.24 -4.66
C ASN A 157 8.34 3.12 -6.08
N PHE A 158 9.34 3.93 -6.41
CA PHE A 158 10.12 3.80 -7.63
C PHE A 158 11.61 3.89 -7.27
N ASP A 159 12.33 2.78 -7.42
CA ASP A 159 13.78 2.71 -7.17
C ASP A 159 14.18 3.20 -5.75
N GLY A 160 13.38 2.83 -4.75
CA GLY A 160 13.61 3.22 -3.35
C GLY A 160 13.26 4.68 -3.04
N LYS A 161 12.65 5.40 -3.98
CA LYS A 161 12.12 6.75 -3.79
C LYS A 161 10.60 6.72 -3.69
N LEU A 162 10.05 7.76 -3.08
CA LEU A 162 8.63 8.02 -3.15
C LEU A 162 8.32 8.80 -4.43
N VAL A 163 7.28 8.37 -5.12
CA VAL A 163 6.73 9.08 -6.28
C VAL A 163 5.26 9.38 -6.00
N ILE A 164 4.90 10.65 -6.05
CA ILE A 164 3.51 11.08 -5.97
C ILE A 164 3.04 11.37 -7.38
N LEU A 165 1.98 10.67 -7.81
CA LEU A 165 1.25 10.98 -9.03
C LEU A 165 -0.12 11.52 -8.65
N GLY A 166 -0.45 12.76 -8.98
CA GLY A 166 -1.71 13.35 -8.56
C GLY A 166 -2.12 14.55 -9.38
N GLY A 167 -3.42 14.75 -9.49
CA GLY A 167 -3.99 15.82 -10.31
C GLY A 167 -4.38 17.06 -9.51
N GLY A 168 -3.88 18.22 -9.94
CA GLY A 168 -4.27 19.52 -9.40
C GLY A 168 -5.24 20.23 -10.33
N ASP A 169 -6.55 20.01 -10.15
CA ASP A 169 -7.58 21.05 -10.05
C ASP A 169 -8.95 20.40 -9.74
N CYS A 170 -9.72 21.03 -8.86
CA CYS A 170 -11.13 20.68 -8.59
C CYS A 170 -12.08 21.42 -9.55
N SER A 171 -11.54 22.24 -10.48
CA SER A 171 -12.30 23.06 -11.42
C SER A 171 -12.53 22.35 -12.78
N GLU A 172 -13.60 22.71 -13.49
CA GLU A 172 -14.14 21.99 -14.65
C GLU A 172 -13.31 22.11 -15.96
N SER A 173 -12.18 22.81 -15.96
CA SER A 173 -11.37 23.06 -17.16
C SER A 173 -9.98 22.43 -17.05
N SER A 174 -9.84 21.23 -17.60
CA SER A 174 -8.59 20.45 -17.78
C SER A 174 -7.84 20.10 -16.48
N SER A 175 -7.61 18.79 -16.25
CA SER A 175 -6.79 18.32 -15.13
C SER A 175 -5.40 17.92 -15.65
N GLU A 176 -4.37 18.46 -15.00
CA GLU A 176 -2.97 18.05 -15.19
C GLU A 176 -2.61 16.95 -14.19
N ILE A 177 -1.88 15.91 -14.61
CA ILE A 177 -1.24 14.98 -13.66
C ILE A 177 0.19 15.45 -13.41
N TRP A 178 0.48 15.68 -12.14
CA TRP A 178 1.79 15.99 -11.63
C TRP A 178 2.49 14.71 -11.16
N CYS A 179 3.79 14.67 -11.39
CA CYS A 179 4.71 13.67 -10.86
C CYS A 179 5.73 14.38 -9.96
N VAL A 180 5.78 13.99 -8.69
CA VAL A 180 6.77 14.45 -7.72
C VAL A 180 7.64 13.29 -7.30
N GLU A 181 8.95 13.37 -7.55
CA GLU A 181 9.91 12.39 -7.05
C GLU A 181 10.59 12.90 -5.79
N ILE A 182 10.59 12.07 -4.75
CA ILE A 182 11.12 12.39 -3.42
C ILE A 182 12.10 11.30 -3.01
N ALA A 183 13.38 11.64 -2.91
CA ALA A 183 14.36 10.71 -2.37
C ALA A 183 14.27 10.66 -0.85
N LEU A 184 14.49 9.48 -0.28
CA LEU A 184 14.49 9.28 1.16
C LEU A 184 15.92 9.25 1.69
N GLU A 185 16.15 9.94 2.80
CA GLU A 185 17.43 10.00 3.51
C GLU A 185 17.18 9.74 5.01
N THR A 186 17.93 8.81 5.60
CA THR A 186 17.96 8.65 7.06
C THR A 186 18.98 9.62 7.64
N ARG A 187 18.55 10.49 8.57
CA ARG A 187 19.41 11.45 9.26
C ARG A 187 19.53 11.08 10.74
N GLN A 188 20.23 11.93 11.51
CA GLN A 188 20.51 11.67 12.92
C GLN A 188 19.23 11.30 13.70
N GLY A 189 19.31 10.24 14.50
CA GLY A 189 18.20 9.76 15.34
C GLY A 189 17.15 8.95 14.60
N ASP A 190 17.53 8.22 13.54
CA ASP A 190 16.66 7.36 12.72
C ASP A 190 15.47 8.08 12.07
N GLN A 191 15.54 9.42 12.01
CA GLN A 191 14.50 10.23 11.40
C GLN A 191 14.64 10.19 9.88
N ILE A 192 13.51 9.93 9.21
CA ILE A 192 13.44 9.86 7.74
C ILE A 192 13.12 11.25 7.19
N TRP A 193 13.93 11.68 6.23
CA TRP A 193 13.79 12.92 5.50
C TRP A 193 13.46 12.62 4.03
N GLY A 194 12.51 13.37 3.48
CA GLY A 194 12.25 13.44 2.05
C GLY A 194 12.96 14.65 1.44
N VAL A 195 13.57 14.44 0.27
CA VAL A 195 14.17 15.51 -0.54
C VAL A 195 13.55 15.46 -1.92
N VAL A 196 12.77 16.49 -2.26
CA VAL A 196 12.14 16.63 -3.59
C VAL A 196 13.24 16.74 -4.65
N LYS A 197 13.27 15.80 -5.58
CA LYS A 197 14.25 15.74 -6.67
C LYS A 197 13.71 16.35 -7.95
N SER A 198 12.42 16.17 -8.22
CA SER A 198 11.75 16.72 -9.39
C SER A 198 10.27 16.95 -9.11
N VAL A 199 9.71 17.94 -9.80
CA VAL A 199 8.29 18.22 -9.89
C VAL A 199 7.99 18.48 -11.36
N SER A 200 7.14 17.66 -11.96
CA SER A 200 6.88 17.74 -13.41
C SER A 200 5.44 17.42 -13.75
N ILE A 201 4.93 18.02 -14.82
CA ILE A 201 3.64 17.67 -15.40
C ILE A 201 3.87 16.54 -16.40
N VAL A 202 3.24 15.40 -16.18
CA VAL A 202 3.41 14.20 -17.03
C VAL A 202 2.24 13.97 -17.97
N SER A 203 1.09 14.59 -17.71
CA SER A 203 -0.07 14.56 -18.61
C SER A 203 -0.88 15.85 -18.48
N ARG A 204 -1.45 16.29 -19.61
CA ARG A 204 -2.35 17.45 -19.71
C ARG A 204 -3.66 17.04 -20.38
N ASP A 205 -4.68 17.88 -20.23
CA ASP A 205 -5.95 17.79 -20.96
C ASP A 205 -6.67 16.45 -20.78
N LEU A 206 -6.59 15.87 -19.58
CA LEU A 206 -7.27 14.62 -19.29
C LEU A 206 -8.79 14.84 -19.15
N PRO A 207 -9.61 13.89 -19.63
CA PRO A 207 -11.03 13.89 -19.35
C PRO A 207 -11.28 13.83 -17.84
N MET A 208 -12.41 14.39 -17.41
CA MET A 208 -12.84 14.56 -16.01
C MET A 208 -12.76 13.30 -15.13
N ARG A 209 -12.70 12.10 -15.73
CA ARG A 209 -12.57 10.82 -15.04
C ARG A 209 -11.34 10.08 -15.57
N HIS A 210 -10.26 10.13 -14.80
CA HIS A 210 -9.10 9.27 -14.97
C HIS A 210 -8.83 8.56 -13.64
N VAL A 211 -8.27 7.36 -13.72
CA VAL A 211 -7.82 6.58 -12.58
C VAL A 211 -6.34 6.30 -12.79
N ILE A 212 -5.54 6.47 -11.75
CA ILE A 212 -4.13 6.09 -11.75
C ILE A 212 -4.05 4.72 -11.10
N GLU A 213 -3.75 3.69 -11.89
CA GLU A 213 -3.55 2.34 -11.40
C GLU A 213 -2.05 2.04 -11.33
N LEU A 214 -1.58 1.60 -10.16
CA LEU A 214 -0.22 1.16 -9.96
C LEU A 214 -0.11 -0.34 -10.27
N CYS A 215 0.46 -0.65 -11.44
CA CYS A 215 0.80 -2.02 -11.79
C CYS A 215 2.11 -2.41 -11.09
N ARG A 216 2.10 -3.51 -10.34
CA ARG A 216 3.31 -4.10 -9.77
C ARG A 216 3.72 -5.29 -10.63
N THR A 217 5.01 -5.40 -10.91
CA THR A 217 5.60 -6.58 -11.52
C THR A 217 6.53 -7.21 -10.51
N VAL A 218 6.36 -8.51 -10.29
CA VAL A 218 7.31 -9.31 -9.54
C VAL A 218 8.25 -9.94 -10.56
N MET A 219 9.54 -9.68 -10.44
CA MET A 219 10.56 -10.46 -11.13
C MET A 219 11.11 -11.48 -10.13
N VAL A 220 10.96 -12.76 -10.44
CA VAL A 220 11.48 -13.90 -9.67
C VAL A 220 12.63 -14.51 -10.45
#